data_AF-A0A193SKL2-F1
#
_entry.id   AF-A0A193SKL2-F1
#
_cell.length_a   1.000
_cell.length_b   1.000
_cell.length_c   1.000
_cell.angle_alpha   90.00
_cell.angle_beta   90.00
_cell.angle_gamma   90.00
#
_symmetry.space_group_name_H-M   'P 1'
#
loop_
_entity.id
_entity.type
_entity.pdbx_description
1 polymer ?
#
loop_
_entity_poly.entity_id
_entity_poly.type
_entity_poly.pdbx_seq_one_letter_code
_entity_poly.pdbx_strand_id
1 'polypeptide(L)'
;MITTMTLDAVSTTRANAYRKTAWRLMPFLMLCYLCAYLDRVNVGFAKLQMMNDLAFSETVYGLGAGMFFIGYFLCEVPSNLILHRVGARRWIARIMISWGIISALFALVETAWQFYALRFLLGVAEAGLAPGLLLYLTYWFPSYRRARMTVLWFIAIPLSGMIGGPLSGYIMTRFAGVHGWAGWQWMFVLEAIPTVIVGLLVLSYLKDGVHQATWLSAEEKELVNKELQEDNSQKVVHASVGAFIRDKRLWLLACIYFCVVMGQYAITFWLPTLIRNAGVSDPLHIGLMTSLPYLCAIVVMLLMGRSGDKHRERRWHLVGPMIAGALGLSLAALFGGNLLLSVLSLCLAAAGILSASLLFWMLPTTLLGGVSAAAGIAGINSFANLAGFCSPYLIGWITTTTGSSAIGMYLITGVLFIGAYLVLRIPAASVNR
;
A
#
# COMPACT_ATOMS: atom_id res chain seq x y z
N MET A 1 -4.35 -29.08 40.74
CA MET A 1 -5.31 -27.95 40.75
C MET A 1 -4.62 -26.58 40.79
N ILE A 2 -3.67 -26.35 41.70
CA ILE A 2 -2.96 -25.05 41.79
C ILE A 2 -2.10 -24.75 40.54
N THR A 3 -1.42 -25.75 39.97
CA THR A 3 -0.60 -25.60 38.76
C THR A 3 -1.41 -25.35 37.48
N THR A 4 -2.64 -25.89 37.40
CA THR A 4 -3.53 -25.66 36.26
C THR A 4 -4.18 -24.27 36.33
N MET A 5 -4.61 -23.82 37.51
CA MET A 5 -5.17 -22.46 37.67
C MET A 5 -4.14 -21.35 37.41
N THR A 6 -2.87 -21.58 37.74
CA THR A 6 -1.78 -20.61 37.48
C THR A 6 -1.43 -20.52 35.99
N LEU A 7 -1.46 -21.63 35.25
CA LEU A 7 -1.28 -21.65 33.79
C LEU A 7 -2.45 -20.95 33.07
N ASP A 8 -3.68 -21.14 33.54
CA ASP A 8 -4.86 -20.47 32.98
C ASP A 8 -4.87 -18.96 33.29
N ALA A 9 -4.45 -18.55 34.49
CA ALA A 9 -4.28 -17.13 34.83
C ALA A 9 -3.19 -16.46 33.99
N VAL A 10 -2.04 -17.11 33.78
CA VAL A 10 -0.96 -16.58 32.92
C VAL A 10 -1.40 -16.50 31.46
N SER A 11 -2.14 -17.50 30.96
CA SER A 11 -2.64 -17.49 29.57
C SER A 11 -3.70 -16.39 29.32
N THR A 12 -4.58 -16.14 30.29
CA THR A 12 -5.58 -15.07 30.24
C THR A 12 -4.96 -13.68 30.36
N THR A 13 -4.01 -13.48 31.28
CA THR A 13 -3.25 -12.21 31.39
C THR A 13 -2.47 -11.91 30.10
N ARG A 14 -1.81 -12.92 29.53
CA ARG A 14 -1.12 -12.80 28.23
C ARG A 14 -2.09 -12.41 27.11
N ALA A 15 -3.23 -13.09 26.99
CA ALA A 15 -4.23 -12.77 25.97
C ALA A 15 -4.78 -11.35 26.13
N ASN A 16 -5.03 -10.92 27.37
CA ASN A 16 -5.50 -9.58 27.69
C ASN A 16 -4.48 -8.49 27.33
N ALA A 17 -3.20 -8.68 27.68
CA ALA A 17 -2.13 -7.72 27.37
C ALA A 17 -2.04 -7.45 25.86
N TYR A 18 -1.95 -8.51 25.05
CA TYR A 18 -1.88 -8.37 23.59
C TYR A 18 -3.17 -7.85 22.98
N ARG A 19 -4.34 -8.19 23.53
CA ARG A 19 -5.62 -7.64 23.09
C ARG A 19 -5.70 -6.14 23.34
N LYS A 20 -5.33 -5.67 24.54
CA LYS A 20 -5.28 -4.24 24.89
C LYS A 20 -4.33 -3.49 23.95
N THR A 21 -3.13 -4.02 23.75
CA THR A 21 -2.12 -3.43 22.87
C THR A 21 -2.60 -3.38 21.42
N ALA A 22 -3.21 -4.45 20.90
CA ALA A 22 -3.75 -4.48 19.54
C ALA A 22 -4.90 -3.48 19.34
N TRP A 23 -5.87 -3.43 20.26
CA TRP A 23 -7.00 -2.49 20.19
C TRP A 23 -6.57 -1.03 20.27
N ARG A 24 -5.48 -0.73 20.99
CA ARG A 24 -4.94 0.62 21.10
C ARG A 24 -4.12 1.02 19.87
N LEU A 25 -3.17 0.17 19.46
CA LEU A 25 -2.20 0.54 18.44
C LEU A 25 -2.70 0.31 17.03
N MET A 26 -3.37 -0.81 16.74
CA MET A 26 -3.70 -1.18 15.36
C MET A 26 -4.61 -0.18 14.66
N PRO A 27 -5.72 0.30 15.26
CA PRO A 27 -6.56 1.31 14.61
C PRO A 27 -5.79 2.59 14.27
N PHE A 28 -4.89 3.03 15.14
CA PHE A 28 -4.11 4.24 14.93
C PHE A 28 -3.01 4.05 13.86
N LEU A 29 -2.31 2.91 13.85
CA LEU A 29 -1.33 2.59 12.80
C LEU A 29 -2.01 2.38 11.44
N MET A 30 -3.21 1.81 11.43
CA MET A 30 -4.07 1.72 10.24
C MET A 30 -4.49 3.11 9.76
N LEU A 31 -4.86 4.02 10.66
CA LEU A 31 -5.18 5.41 10.30
C LEU A 31 -3.97 6.12 9.67
N CYS A 32 -2.77 5.97 10.25
CA CYS A 32 -1.55 6.54 9.67
C CYS A 32 -1.32 6.06 8.23
N TYR A 33 -1.56 4.78 7.97
CA TYR A 33 -1.35 4.19 6.65
C TYR A 33 -2.51 4.45 5.68
N LEU A 34 -3.72 4.62 6.20
CA LEU A 34 -4.87 5.09 5.43
C LEU A 34 -4.60 6.49 4.91
N CYS A 35 -4.12 7.42 5.75
CA CYS A 35 -3.67 8.74 5.32
C CYS A 35 -2.59 8.63 4.23
N ALA A 36 -1.58 7.76 4.44
CA ALA A 36 -0.50 7.56 3.48
C ALA A 36 -0.99 7.17 2.08
N TYR A 37 -1.89 6.20 2.02
CA TYR A 37 -2.44 5.80 0.73
C TYR A 37 -3.47 6.79 0.19
N LEU A 38 -4.19 7.52 1.05
CA LEU A 38 -5.11 8.57 0.61
C LEU A 38 -4.37 9.66 -0.17
N ASP A 39 -3.28 10.22 0.38
CA ASP A 39 -2.47 11.19 -0.39
C ASP A 39 -1.73 10.56 -1.58
N ARG A 40 -1.55 9.23 -1.61
CA ARG A 40 -0.99 8.56 -2.78
C ARG A 40 -2.00 8.46 -3.93
N VAL A 41 -3.27 8.19 -3.62
CA VAL A 41 -4.33 8.02 -4.63
C VAL A 41 -4.94 9.34 -5.06
N ASN A 42 -4.89 10.38 -4.22
CA ASN A 42 -5.58 11.65 -4.45
C ASN A 42 -5.26 12.27 -5.81
N VAL A 43 -4.02 12.14 -6.27
CA VAL A 43 -3.59 12.71 -7.54
C VAL A 43 -4.27 12.08 -8.76
N GLY A 44 -4.76 10.85 -8.65
CA GLY A 44 -5.61 10.21 -9.66
C GLY A 44 -6.98 10.88 -9.77
N PHE A 45 -7.50 11.46 -8.68
CA PHE A 45 -8.70 12.30 -8.66
C PHE A 45 -8.38 13.73 -9.10
N ALA A 46 -7.30 14.34 -8.60
CA ALA A 46 -6.86 15.69 -9.02
C ALA A 46 -6.73 15.78 -10.54
N LYS A 47 -6.16 14.73 -11.15
CA LYS A 47 -6.03 14.55 -12.60
C LYS A 47 -7.31 14.86 -13.36
N LEU A 48 -8.48 14.60 -12.78
CA LEU A 48 -9.76 14.80 -13.44
C LEU A 48 -10.02 16.26 -13.85
N GLN A 49 -9.46 17.22 -13.11
CA GLN A 49 -9.57 18.67 -13.34
C GLN A 49 -8.21 19.30 -13.67
N MET A 50 -7.18 18.99 -12.87
CA MET A 50 -5.83 19.59 -12.90
C MET A 50 -5.18 19.53 -14.29
N MET A 51 -5.40 18.46 -15.05
CA MET A 51 -4.79 18.33 -16.38
C MET A 51 -5.26 19.41 -17.35
N ASN A 52 -6.55 19.78 -17.29
CA ASN A 52 -7.11 20.81 -18.16
C ASN A 52 -6.66 22.19 -17.69
N ASP A 53 -6.69 22.44 -16.38
CA ASP A 53 -6.31 23.73 -15.79
C ASP A 53 -4.84 24.08 -16.06
N LEU A 54 -3.95 23.08 -16.03
CA LEU A 54 -2.51 23.26 -16.22
C LEU A 54 -2.02 22.89 -17.63
N ALA A 55 -2.93 22.52 -18.54
CA ALA A 55 -2.64 22.03 -19.89
C ALA A 55 -1.59 20.89 -19.91
N PHE A 56 -1.67 19.96 -18.96
CA PHE A 56 -0.76 18.81 -18.88
C PHE A 56 -1.17 17.70 -19.83
N SER A 57 -0.18 17.06 -20.46
CA SER A 57 -0.39 15.81 -21.19
C SER A 57 -0.44 14.60 -20.25
N GLU A 58 -0.95 13.47 -20.74
CA GLU A 58 -0.95 12.21 -19.99
C GLU A 58 0.47 11.74 -19.65
N THR A 59 1.46 12.09 -20.49
CA THR A 59 2.88 11.81 -20.23
C THR A 59 3.41 12.65 -19.06
N VAL A 60 3.04 13.93 -18.98
CA VAL A 60 3.41 14.81 -17.86
C VAL A 60 2.81 14.25 -16.56
N TYR A 61 1.52 13.92 -16.58
CA TYR A 61 0.87 13.28 -15.43
C TYR A 61 1.58 11.98 -15.03
N GLY A 62 1.82 11.09 -16.00
CA GLY A 62 2.43 9.78 -15.78
C GLY A 62 3.84 9.84 -15.22
N LEU A 63 4.68 10.74 -15.76
CA LEU A 63 6.04 10.97 -15.27
C LEU A 63 6.03 11.51 -13.84
N GLY A 64 5.21 12.54 -13.56
CA GLY A 64 5.09 13.07 -12.21
C GLY A 64 4.55 12.05 -11.21
N ALA A 65 3.57 11.23 -11.61
CA ALA A 65 3.09 10.12 -10.80
C ALA A 65 4.19 9.10 -10.49
N GLY A 66 5.07 8.82 -11.46
CA GLY A 66 6.22 7.97 -11.26
C GLY A 66 7.32 8.56 -10.36
N MET A 67 7.58 9.87 -10.45
CA MET A 67 8.68 10.54 -9.72
C MET A 67 8.61 10.35 -8.20
N PHE A 68 7.41 10.18 -7.66
CA PHE A 68 7.20 9.78 -6.26
C PHE A 68 8.00 8.52 -5.89
N PHE A 69 7.96 7.49 -6.73
CA PHE A 69 8.63 6.21 -6.45
C PHE A 69 10.14 6.30 -6.52
N ILE A 70 10.69 7.21 -7.32
CA ILE A 70 12.14 7.45 -7.38
C ILE A 70 12.62 8.06 -6.06
N GLY A 71 11.95 9.10 -5.57
CA GLY A 71 12.26 9.70 -4.26
C GLY A 71 12.08 8.70 -3.12
N TYR A 72 10.97 7.94 -3.15
CA TYR A 72 10.68 6.90 -2.17
C TYR A 72 11.79 5.83 -2.14
N PHE A 73 12.15 5.28 -3.30
CA PHE A 73 13.18 4.22 -3.42
C PHE A 73 14.55 4.67 -2.90
N LEU A 74 15.01 5.87 -3.31
CA LEU A 74 16.32 6.39 -2.90
C LEU A 74 16.42 6.66 -1.40
N CYS A 75 15.31 7.08 -0.77
CA CYS A 75 15.30 7.49 0.63
C CYS A 75 14.76 6.42 1.59
N GLU A 76 14.21 5.30 1.11
CA GLU A 76 13.65 4.24 1.97
C GLU A 76 14.70 3.66 2.93
N VAL A 77 15.88 3.28 2.41
CA VAL A 77 16.97 2.71 3.22
C VAL A 77 17.56 3.75 4.17
N PRO A 78 17.99 4.95 3.73
CA PRO A 78 18.48 5.99 4.63
C PRO A 78 17.47 6.38 5.72
N SER A 79 16.19 6.52 5.36
CA SER A 79 15.14 6.88 6.32
C SER A 79 15.00 5.83 7.43
N ASN A 80 15.04 4.55 7.08
CA ASN A 80 14.94 3.47 8.07
C ASN A 80 16.17 3.42 9.01
N LEU A 81 17.38 3.68 8.49
CA LEU A 81 18.59 3.78 9.33
C LEU A 81 18.49 4.92 10.35
N ILE A 82 17.94 6.07 9.95
CA ILE A 82 17.76 7.20 10.87
C ILE A 82 16.64 6.90 11.87
N LEU A 83 15.57 6.24 11.43
CA LEU A 83 14.47 5.80 12.29
C LEU A 83 14.97 4.94 13.46
N HIS A 84 15.89 4.01 13.20
CA HIS A 84 16.54 3.20 14.23
C HIS A 84 17.35 4.02 15.24
N ARG A 85 17.94 5.15 14.84
CA ARG A 85 18.76 6.01 15.71
C ARG A 85 17.94 7.01 16.51
N VAL A 86 16.93 7.60 15.88
CA VAL A 86 16.14 8.72 16.45
C VAL A 86 14.89 8.22 17.20
N GLY A 87 14.48 6.98 16.93
CA GLY A 87 13.28 6.36 17.50
C GLY A 87 12.08 6.48 16.57
N ALA A 88 11.29 5.40 16.50
CA ALA A 88 10.15 5.27 15.59
C ALA A 88 9.12 6.39 15.77
N ARG A 89 8.75 6.75 17.02
CA ARG A 89 7.73 7.77 17.31
C ARG A 89 8.06 9.12 16.68
N ARG A 90 9.26 9.65 16.94
CA ARG A 90 9.68 10.98 16.46
C ARG A 90 9.84 10.99 14.95
N TRP A 91 10.38 9.92 14.39
CA TRP A 91 10.61 9.84 12.95
C TRP A 91 9.33 9.66 12.14
N ILE A 92 8.42 8.80 12.60
CA ILE A 92 7.09 8.62 11.96
C ILE A 92 6.33 9.96 11.99
N ALA A 93 6.34 10.68 13.11
CA ALA A 93 5.73 12.01 13.19
C ALA A 93 6.35 12.99 12.18
N ARG A 94 7.69 13.04 12.09
CA ARG A 94 8.39 13.88 11.11
C ARG A 94 7.95 13.54 9.69
N ILE A 95 7.94 12.25 9.33
CA ILE A 95 7.49 11.78 8.01
C ILE A 95 6.09 12.33 7.74
N MET A 96 5.11 12.04 8.60
CA MET A 96 3.72 12.46 8.42
C MET A 96 3.55 13.98 8.30
N ILE A 97 4.22 14.76 9.14
CA ILE A 97 4.12 16.22 9.12
C ILE A 97 4.76 16.78 7.84
N SER A 98 5.99 16.37 7.52
CA SER A 98 6.70 16.87 6.34
C SER A 98 6.02 16.50 5.03
N TRP A 99 5.58 15.24 4.89
CA TRP A 99 4.86 14.77 3.71
C TRP A 99 3.47 15.41 3.61
N GLY A 100 2.73 15.57 4.71
CA GLY A 100 1.44 16.29 4.70
C GLY A 100 1.59 17.74 4.26
N ILE A 101 2.61 18.46 4.73
CA ILE A 101 2.89 19.83 4.27
C ILE A 101 3.19 19.85 2.76
N ILE A 102 4.03 18.93 2.27
CA ILE A 102 4.34 18.84 0.84
C ILE A 102 3.09 18.49 0.02
N SER A 103 2.20 17.62 0.53
CA SER A 103 0.92 17.29 -0.10
C SER A 103 0.06 18.55 -0.28
N ALA A 104 -0.05 19.40 0.75
CA ALA A 104 -0.79 20.67 0.66
C ALA A 104 -0.19 21.65 -0.37
N LEU A 105 1.14 21.66 -0.57
CA LEU A 105 1.80 22.52 -1.54
C LEU A 105 1.44 22.20 -3.00
N PHE A 106 0.86 21.02 -3.30
CA PHE A 106 0.37 20.71 -4.64
C PHE A 106 -0.70 21.69 -5.13
N ALA A 107 -1.45 22.29 -4.23
CA ALA A 107 -2.44 23.32 -4.56
C ALA A 107 -1.84 24.54 -5.29
N LEU A 108 -0.53 24.75 -5.16
CA LEU A 108 0.20 25.89 -5.73
C LEU A 108 0.96 25.53 -7.03
N VAL A 109 0.71 24.35 -7.60
CA VAL A 109 1.39 23.90 -8.82
C VAL A 109 0.79 24.59 -10.05
N GLU A 110 1.67 25.19 -10.84
CA GLU A 110 1.34 25.84 -12.11
C GLU A 110 2.09 25.20 -13.29
N THR A 111 3.24 24.55 -13.04
CA THR A 111 4.11 24.02 -14.09
C THR A 111 4.45 22.54 -13.90
N ALA A 112 4.78 21.86 -15.00
CA ALA A 112 5.20 20.44 -14.96
C ALA A 112 6.43 20.21 -14.06
N TRP A 113 7.38 21.14 -14.04
CA TRP A 113 8.57 21.04 -13.19
C TRP A 113 8.24 21.13 -11.70
N GLN A 114 7.35 22.05 -11.30
CA GLN A 114 6.86 22.12 -9.91
C GLN A 114 6.15 20.82 -9.53
N PHE A 115 5.31 20.27 -10.43
CA PHE A 115 4.65 18.98 -10.22
C PHE A 115 5.67 17.85 -10.00
N TYR A 116 6.70 17.75 -10.85
CA TYR A 116 7.73 16.71 -10.72
C TYR A 116 8.55 16.86 -9.44
N ALA A 117 8.95 18.09 -9.11
CA ALA A 117 9.73 18.38 -7.92
C ALA A 117 8.94 18.04 -6.65
N LEU A 118 7.69 18.50 -6.54
CA LEU A 118 6.84 18.16 -5.39
C LEU A 118 6.60 16.66 -5.31
N ARG A 119 6.37 15.95 -6.42
CA ARG A 119 6.20 14.49 -6.41
C ARG A 119 7.43 13.76 -5.92
N PHE A 120 8.61 14.17 -6.37
CA PHE A 120 9.87 13.63 -5.88
C PHE A 120 10.06 13.88 -4.39
N LEU A 121 9.86 15.13 -3.94
CA LEU A 121 9.96 15.52 -2.52
C LEU A 121 8.94 14.80 -1.64
N LEU A 122 7.73 14.58 -2.15
CA LEU A 122 6.68 13.80 -1.48
C LEU A 122 7.18 12.37 -1.24
N GLY A 123 7.78 11.75 -2.25
CA GLY A 123 8.41 10.42 -2.14
C GLY A 123 9.55 10.39 -1.12
N VAL A 124 10.42 11.40 -1.14
CA VAL A 124 11.53 11.55 -0.17
C VAL A 124 11.01 11.71 1.26
N ALA A 125 9.94 12.48 1.45
CA ALA A 125 9.36 12.75 2.76
C ALA A 125 8.60 11.54 3.32
N GLU A 126 7.84 10.82 2.48
CA GLU A 126 7.06 9.64 2.86
C GLU A 126 7.93 8.39 3.06
N ALA A 127 9.12 8.37 2.46
CA ALA A 127 10.05 7.25 2.54
C ALA A 127 10.31 6.82 3.99
N GLY A 128 10.12 5.53 4.27
CA GLY A 128 10.37 4.93 5.58
C GLY A 128 9.15 4.80 6.50
N LEU A 129 7.98 5.32 6.12
CA LEU A 129 6.76 5.16 6.94
C LEU A 129 6.38 3.69 7.11
N ALA A 130 6.24 2.96 6.00
CA ALA A 130 5.88 1.54 6.01
C ALA A 130 6.87 0.66 6.81
N PRO A 131 8.18 0.65 6.52
CA PRO A 131 9.14 -0.11 7.33
C PRO A 131 9.22 0.41 8.77
N GLY A 132 8.99 1.70 9.00
CA GLY A 132 8.94 2.29 10.33
C GLY A 132 7.79 1.78 11.19
N LEU A 133 6.59 1.67 10.63
CA LEU A 133 5.44 1.09 11.30
C LEU A 133 5.64 -0.42 11.54
N LEU A 134 6.24 -1.13 10.59
CA LEU A 134 6.60 -2.54 10.77
C LEU A 134 7.64 -2.74 11.88
N LEU A 135 8.66 -1.88 11.95
CA LEU A 135 9.62 -1.87 13.05
C LEU A 135 8.93 -1.58 14.36
N TYR A 136 8.06 -0.57 14.41
CA TYR A 136 7.31 -0.22 15.60
C TYR A 136 6.50 -1.41 16.14
N LEU A 137 5.89 -2.22 15.27
CA LEU A 137 5.20 -3.45 15.68
C LEU A 137 6.14 -4.46 16.35
N THR A 138 7.44 -4.47 16.04
CA THR A 138 8.42 -5.35 16.72
C THR A 138 8.64 -4.98 18.18
N TYR A 139 8.32 -3.75 18.59
CA TYR A 139 8.45 -3.30 19.97
C TYR A 139 7.27 -3.75 20.85
N TRP A 140 6.20 -4.24 20.23
CA TRP A 140 4.93 -4.55 20.90
C TRP A 140 4.46 -5.98 20.69
N PHE A 141 4.90 -6.63 19.60
CA PHE A 141 4.45 -7.96 19.23
C PHE A 141 5.62 -8.91 18.87
N PRO A 142 5.67 -10.10 19.47
CA PRO A 142 6.61 -11.14 19.07
C PRO A 142 6.29 -11.64 17.65
N SER A 143 7.28 -12.26 17.00
CA SER A 143 7.23 -12.66 15.58
C SER A 143 5.96 -13.43 15.18
N TYR A 144 5.53 -14.39 16.02
CA TYR A 144 4.36 -15.24 15.76
C TYR A 144 3.01 -14.48 15.79
N ARG A 145 2.91 -13.35 16.50
CA ARG A 145 1.71 -12.48 16.49
C ARG A 145 1.82 -11.36 15.48
N ARG A 146 3.04 -10.88 15.22
CA ARG A 146 3.32 -9.74 14.36
C ARG A 146 2.79 -9.93 12.95
N ALA A 147 2.92 -11.13 12.38
CA ALA A 147 2.41 -11.43 11.03
C ALA A 147 0.91 -11.11 10.88
N ARG A 148 0.08 -11.48 11.87
CA ARG A 148 -1.35 -11.19 11.87
C ARG A 148 -1.64 -9.69 11.92
N MET A 149 -0.86 -8.95 12.72
CA MET A 149 -1.00 -7.50 12.84
C MET A 149 -0.60 -6.80 11.54
N THR A 150 0.48 -7.24 10.89
CA THR A 150 0.90 -6.74 9.58
C THR A 150 -0.19 -6.95 8.52
N VAL A 151 -0.85 -8.11 8.48
CA VAL A 151 -1.96 -8.35 7.55
C VAL A 151 -3.14 -7.43 7.82
N LEU A 152 -3.54 -7.26 9.09
CA LEU A 152 -4.62 -6.32 9.45
C LEU A 152 -4.30 -4.88 9.05
N TRP A 153 -3.03 -4.47 9.20
CA TRP A 153 -2.55 -3.16 8.81
C TRP A 153 -2.63 -2.92 7.30
N PHE A 154 -2.30 -3.91 6.47
CA PHE A 154 -2.39 -3.80 5.01
C PHE A 154 -3.81 -3.61 4.47
N ILE A 155 -4.86 -3.96 5.23
CA ILE A 155 -6.26 -3.69 4.86
C ILE A 155 -6.52 -2.18 4.69
N ALA A 156 -5.69 -1.32 5.31
CA ALA A 156 -5.82 0.13 5.13
C ALA A 156 -5.61 0.58 3.66
N ILE A 157 -4.90 -0.18 2.82
CA ILE A 157 -4.68 0.15 1.39
C ILE A 157 -5.99 0.19 0.60
N PRO A 158 -6.75 -0.91 0.47
CA PRO A 158 -8.01 -0.83 -0.27
C PRO A 158 -9.05 0.02 0.46
N LEU A 159 -8.97 0.13 1.80
CA LEU A 159 -9.87 0.99 2.57
C LEU A 159 -9.68 2.48 2.25
N SER A 160 -8.43 2.92 2.02
CA SER A 160 -8.15 4.30 1.64
C SER A 160 -8.71 4.62 0.25
N GLY A 161 -8.70 3.68 -0.70
CA GLY A 161 -9.34 3.86 -2.01
C GLY A 161 -10.86 3.94 -1.88
N MET A 162 -11.45 3.09 -1.03
CA MET A 162 -12.89 3.05 -0.79
C MET A 162 -13.43 4.35 -0.16
N ILE A 163 -12.68 4.92 0.80
CA ILE A 163 -13.06 6.15 1.51
C ILE A 163 -12.57 7.41 0.78
N GLY A 164 -11.36 7.36 0.24
CA GLY A 164 -10.70 8.47 -0.44
C GLY A 164 -11.46 8.90 -1.68
N GLY A 165 -11.99 7.98 -2.47
CA GLY A 165 -12.73 8.35 -3.68
C GLY A 165 -13.92 9.29 -3.45
N PRO A 166 -14.91 8.91 -2.61
CA PRO A 166 -16.03 9.78 -2.26
C PRO A 166 -15.59 11.08 -1.58
N LEU A 167 -14.55 11.02 -0.73
CA LEU A 167 -14.02 12.21 -0.04
C LEU A 167 -13.43 13.20 -1.06
N SER A 168 -12.53 12.74 -1.92
CA SER A 168 -11.91 13.53 -2.99
C SER A 168 -12.97 14.10 -3.92
N GLY A 169 -13.91 13.27 -4.38
CA GLY A 169 -15.01 13.71 -5.25
C GLY A 169 -15.91 14.75 -4.58
N TYR A 170 -16.26 14.57 -3.30
CA TYR A 170 -17.03 15.54 -2.54
C TYR A 170 -16.30 16.87 -2.40
N ILE A 171 -15.01 16.85 -2.04
CA ILE A 171 -14.21 18.07 -1.89
C ILE A 171 -14.12 18.80 -3.24
N MET A 172 -13.77 18.08 -4.29
CA MET A 172 -13.61 18.65 -5.63
C MET A 172 -14.91 19.23 -6.19
N THR A 173 -16.08 18.69 -5.85
CA THR A 173 -17.38 19.22 -6.28
C THR A 173 -17.86 20.38 -5.38
N ARG A 174 -17.68 20.30 -4.06
CA ARG A 174 -18.26 21.29 -3.11
C ARG A 174 -17.40 22.53 -2.91
N PHE A 175 -16.08 22.42 -2.99
CA PHE A 175 -15.16 23.52 -2.74
C PHE A 175 -14.63 24.16 -4.03
N ALA A 176 -15.05 23.67 -5.21
CA ALA A 176 -14.70 24.30 -6.48
C ALA A 176 -15.15 25.78 -6.51
N GLY A 177 -14.22 26.68 -6.82
CA GLY A 177 -14.45 28.12 -6.91
C GLY A 177 -14.39 28.87 -5.58
N VAL A 178 -14.35 28.16 -4.44
CA VAL A 178 -14.23 28.80 -3.12
C VAL A 178 -12.87 29.50 -3.03
N HIS A 179 -12.88 30.79 -2.68
CA HIS A 179 -11.69 31.66 -2.68
C HIS A 179 -10.92 31.70 -4.02
N GLY A 180 -11.59 31.41 -5.14
CA GLY A 180 -10.97 31.42 -6.48
C GLY A 180 -10.10 30.19 -6.79
N TRP A 181 -10.11 29.17 -5.92
CA TRP A 181 -9.35 27.93 -6.15
C TRP A 181 -10.21 26.86 -6.81
N ALA A 182 -9.58 26.05 -7.66
CA ALA A 182 -10.17 24.87 -8.27
C ALA A 182 -10.40 23.77 -7.22
N GLY A 183 -11.33 22.85 -7.53
CA GLY A 183 -11.68 21.76 -6.62
C GLY A 183 -10.49 20.86 -6.28
N TRP A 184 -9.62 20.58 -7.25
CA TRP A 184 -8.41 19.76 -7.03
C TRP A 184 -7.39 20.44 -6.10
N GLN A 185 -7.31 21.78 -6.08
CA GLN A 185 -6.43 22.52 -5.17
C GLN A 185 -6.91 22.36 -3.73
N TRP A 186 -8.22 22.54 -3.50
CA TRP A 186 -8.83 22.30 -2.18
C TRP A 186 -8.70 20.87 -1.71
N MET A 187 -8.80 19.90 -2.62
CA MET A 187 -8.61 18.48 -2.30
C MET A 187 -7.23 18.22 -1.70
N PHE A 188 -6.15 18.71 -2.33
CA PHE A 188 -4.80 18.54 -1.79
C PHE A 188 -4.64 19.19 -0.40
N VAL A 189 -5.18 20.39 -0.17
CA VAL A 189 -5.06 21.06 1.12
C VAL A 189 -5.89 20.36 2.21
N LEU A 190 -7.16 20.06 1.92
CA LEU A 190 -8.07 19.49 2.92
C LEU A 190 -7.74 18.05 3.29
N GLU A 191 -7.21 17.25 2.35
CA GLU A 191 -6.75 15.88 2.63
C GLU A 191 -5.41 15.85 3.37
N ALA A 192 -4.55 16.84 3.16
CA ALA A 192 -3.27 16.97 3.87
C ALA A 192 -3.42 17.35 5.36
N ILE A 193 -4.47 18.10 5.72
CA ILE A 193 -4.70 18.55 7.10
C ILE A 193 -4.81 17.37 8.09
N PRO A 194 -5.69 16.36 7.85
CA PRO A 194 -5.73 15.15 8.67
C PRO A 194 -4.38 14.46 8.79
N THR A 195 -3.61 14.39 7.71
CA THR A 195 -2.28 13.77 7.71
C THR A 195 -1.32 14.48 8.68
N VAL A 196 -1.27 15.81 8.65
CA VAL A 196 -0.45 16.61 9.59
C VAL A 196 -0.92 16.46 11.02
N ILE A 197 -2.24 16.49 11.26
CA ILE A 197 -2.84 16.30 12.59
C ILE A 197 -2.48 14.93 13.14
N VAL A 198 -2.66 13.86 12.37
CA VAL A 198 -2.30 12.50 12.79
C VAL A 198 -0.80 12.41 13.06
N GLY A 199 0.05 13.06 12.25
CA GLY A 199 1.48 13.17 12.49
C GLY A 199 1.84 13.85 13.82
N LEU A 200 1.12 14.90 14.21
CA LEU A 200 1.27 15.52 15.53
C LEU A 200 0.76 14.60 16.66
N LEU A 201 -0.34 13.89 16.43
CA LEU A 201 -0.89 12.92 17.39
C LEU A 201 0.04 11.72 17.60
N VAL A 202 0.83 11.32 16.60
CA VAL A 202 1.86 10.28 16.75
C VAL A 202 2.81 10.64 17.91
N LEU A 203 3.17 11.92 18.04
CA LEU A 203 4.07 12.38 19.11
C LEU A 203 3.47 12.23 20.49
N SER A 204 2.17 12.18 20.70
CA SER A 204 1.56 12.01 22.03
C SER A 204 1.05 10.58 22.26
N TYR A 205 0.52 9.96 21.20
CA TYR A 205 -0.17 8.67 21.23
C TYR A 205 0.77 7.48 21.21
N LEU A 206 1.78 7.45 20.32
CA LEU A 206 2.73 6.35 20.28
C LEU A 206 3.72 6.43 21.45
N LYS A 207 4.14 5.28 21.95
CA LYS A 207 5.11 5.14 23.04
C LYS A 207 6.32 4.37 22.51
N ASP A 208 7.51 4.74 22.96
CA ASP A 208 8.76 4.18 22.41
C ASP A 208 9.05 2.75 22.88
N GLY A 209 8.27 2.23 23.82
CA GLY A 209 8.32 0.83 24.24
C GLY A 209 7.32 0.49 25.33
N VAL A 210 7.24 -0.81 25.65
CA VAL A 210 6.28 -1.40 26.61
C VAL A 210 6.36 -0.76 27.99
N HIS A 211 7.56 -0.37 28.44
CA HIS A 211 7.74 0.27 29.76
C HIS A 211 6.92 1.57 29.90
N GLN A 212 6.82 2.35 28.83
CA GLN A 212 6.08 3.62 28.78
C GLN A 212 4.56 3.44 28.57
N ALA A 213 4.07 2.20 28.41
CA ALA A 213 2.65 1.93 28.21
C ALA A 213 1.85 2.29 29.47
N THR A 214 0.87 3.17 29.37
CA THR A 214 0.00 3.52 30.51
C THR A 214 -1.23 2.62 30.64
N TRP A 215 -1.50 1.78 29.62
CA TRP A 215 -2.68 0.93 29.54
C TRP A 215 -2.43 -0.54 29.94
N LEU A 216 -1.19 -0.89 30.27
CA LEU A 216 -0.80 -2.23 30.72
C LEU A 216 -0.48 -2.18 32.22
N SER A 217 -0.91 -3.19 32.96
CA SER A 217 -0.47 -3.39 34.36
C SER A 217 1.02 -3.73 34.42
N ALA A 218 1.63 -3.63 35.60
CA ALA A 218 3.04 -3.99 35.79
C ALA A 218 3.32 -5.44 35.36
N GLU A 219 2.45 -6.37 35.76
CA GLU A 219 2.52 -7.79 35.38
C GLU A 219 2.40 -8.00 33.87
N GLU A 220 1.46 -7.30 33.20
CA GLU A 220 1.29 -7.38 31.75
C GLU A 220 2.53 -6.84 31.01
N LYS A 221 3.15 -5.76 31.50
CA LYS A 221 4.38 -5.20 30.91
C LYS A 221 5.55 -6.16 31.02
N GLU A 222 5.75 -6.76 32.19
CA GLU A 222 6.83 -7.71 32.42
C GLU A 222 6.69 -8.94 31.52
N LEU A 223 5.48 -9.48 31.40
CA LEU A 223 5.18 -10.62 30.54
C LEU A 223 5.47 -10.31 29.07
N VAL A 224 5.02 -9.18 28.55
CA VAL A 224 5.26 -8.78 27.15
C VAL A 224 6.75 -8.54 26.91
N ASN A 225 7.44 -7.85 27.82
CA ASN A 225 8.88 -7.63 27.70
C ASN A 225 9.67 -8.94 27.66
N LYS A 226 9.32 -9.90 28.52
CA LYS A 226 9.95 -11.22 28.56
C LYS A 226 9.79 -11.95 27.23
N GLU A 227 8.57 -12.03 26.70
CA GLU A 227 8.33 -12.69 25.40
C GLU A 227 9.06 -11.99 24.24
N LEU A 228 9.13 -10.65 24.25
CA LEU A 228 9.87 -9.91 23.22
C LEU A 228 11.38 -10.15 23.31
N GLN A 229 11.93 -10.27 24.52
CA GLN A 229 13.35 -10.59 24.72
C GLN A 229 13.66 -12.03 24.29
N GLU A 230 12.80 -13.00 24.62
CA GLU A 230 12.91 -14.40 24.17
C GLU A 230 12.83 -14.52 22.64
N ASP A 231 11.91 -13.78 21.98
CA ASP A 231 11.80 -13.74 20.51
C ASP A 231 13.02 -13.05 19.86
N ASN A 232 13.58 -12.04 20.53
CA ASN A 232 14.77 -11.32 20.04
C ASN A 232 16.07 -12.14 20.18
N SER A 233 16.22 -12.94 21.24
CA SER A 233 17.44 -13.74 21.46
C SER A 233 17.56 -14.91 20.49
N GLN A 234 16.43 -15.36 19.92
CA GLN A 234 16.40 -16.36 18.85
C GLN A 234 16.68 -15.78 17.45
N LYS A 235 16.91 -14.46 17.32
CA LYS A 235 17.28 -13.84 16.04
C LYS A 235 18.73 -14.16 15.69
N VAL A 236 18.92 -15.11 14.79
CA VAL A 236 20.22 -15.36 14.16
C VAL A 236 20.55 -14.20 13.20
N VAL A 237 21.76 -13.64 13.30
CA VAL A 237 22.22 -12.47 12.52
C VAL A 237 22.56 -12.86 11.07
N HIS A 238 22.20 -11.95 10.16
CA HIS A 238 22.19 -11.94 8.70
C HIS A 238 23.09 -12.88 7.87
N ALA A 239 22.50 -13.45 6.81
CA ALA A 239 23.21 -13.84 5.59
C ALA A 239 23.84 -12.60 4.92
N SER A 240 25.00 -12.76 4.28
CA SER A 240 25.66 -11.63 3.61
C SER A 240 24.77 -11.07 2.48
N VAL A 241 24.68 -9.74 2.39
CA VAL A 241 23.90 -9.03 1.34
C VAL A 241 24.31 -9.49 -0.07
N GLY A 242 25.60 -9.79 -0.27
CA GLY A 242 26.11 -10.30 -1.54
C GLY A 242 25.64 -11.72 -1.90
N ALA A 243 25.55 -12.63 -0.92
CA ALA A 243 24.98 -13.96 -1.14
C ALA A 243 23.48 -13.89 -1.45
N PHE A 244 22.80 -12.93 -0.82
CA PHE A 244 21.38 -12.67 -1.01
C PHE A 244 21.04 -12.14 -2.41
N ILE A 245 21.76 -11.15 -2.91
CA ILE A 245 21.57 -10.59 -4.26
C ILE A 245 21.85 -11.64 -5.36
N ARG A 246 22.69 -12.64 -5.07
CA ARG A 246 23.00 -13.74 -5.99
C ARG A 246 21.93 -14.84 -6.03
N ASP A 247 20.94 -14.84 -5.13
CA ASP A 247 19.88 -15.86 -5.15
C ASP A 247 18.91 -15.61 -6.31
N LYS A 248 18.86 -16.56 -7.26
CA LYS A 248 17.96 -16.49 -8.43
C LYS A 248 16.48 -16.48 -8.05
N ARG A 249 16.12 -17.06 -6.90
CA ARG A 249 14.74 -17.07 -6.39
C ARG A 249 14.28 -15.66 -6.00
N LEU A 250 15.21 -14.84 -5.51
CA LEU A 250 14.93 -13.45 -5.17
C LEU A 250 14.43 -12.68 -6.39
N TRP A 251 15.18 -12.75 -7.50
CA TRP A 251 14.85 -12.04 -8.73
C TRP A 251 13.57 -12.56 -9.38
N LEU A 252 13.33 -13.88 -9.35
CA LEU A 252 12.07 -14.44 -9.82
C LEU A 252 10.87 -13.87 -9.03
N LEU A 253 10.97 -13.86 -7.70
CA LEU A 253 9.93 -13.31 -6.82
C LEU A 253 9.78 -11.79 -7.00
N ALA A 254 10.88 -11.07 -7.16
CA ALA A 254 10.89 -9.64 -7.44
C ALA A 254 10.21 -9.31 -8.77
N CYS A 255 10.47 -10.07 -9.84
CA CYS A 255 9.80 -9.92 -11.13
C CYS A 255 8.31 -10.22 -11.05
N ILE A 256 7.91 -11.30 -10.35
CA ILE A 256 6.48 -11.62 -10.14
C ILE A 256 5.78 -10.47 -9.41
N TYR A 257 6.38 -9.98 -8.32
CA TYR A 257 5.77 -8.90 -7.55
C TYR A 257 5.75 -7.59 -8.32
N PHE A 258 6.80 -7.29 -9.09
CA PHE A 258 6.83 -6.16 -10.01
C PHE A 258 5.63 -6.18 -10.97
N CYS A 259 5.31 -7.33 -11.57
CA CYS A 259 4.14 -7.45 -12.45
C CYS A 259 2.82 -7.14 -11.72
N VAL A 260 2.66 -7.64 -10.49
CA VAL A 260 1.45 -7.40 -9.67
C VAL A 260 1.35 -5.93 -9.27
N VAL A 261 2.44 -5.35 -8.79
CA VAL A 261 2.52 -3.94 -8.36
C VAL A 261 2.28 -2.99 -9.54
N MET A 262 2.74 -3.35 -10.75
CA MET A 262 2.47 -2.60 -11.98
C MET A 262 0.96 -2.49 -12.25
N GLY A 263 0.22 -3.61 -12.11
CA GLY A 263 -1.24 -3.61 -12.19
C GLY A 263 -1.91 -2.83 -11.06
N GLN A 264 -1.39 -2.95 -9.83
CA GLN A 264 -1.94 -2.24 -8.67
C GLN A 264 -1.89 -0.73 -8.86
N TYR A 265 -0.76 -0.20 -9.33
CA TYR A 265 -0.61 1.23 -9.59
C TYR A 265 -1.36 1.70 -10.84
N ALA A 266 -1.58 0.83 -11.83
CA ALA A 266 -2.46 1.14 -12.95
C ALA A 266 -3.89 1.42 -12.46
N ILE A 267 -4.46 0.55 -11.62
CA ILE A 267 -5.76 0.81 -10.97
C ILE A 267 -5.67 2.07 -10.12
N THR A 268 -4.67 2.18 -9.24
CA THR A 268 -4.59 3.29 -8.28
C THR A 268 -4.56 4.68 -8.92
N PHE A 269 -3.80 4.86 -10.01
CA PHE A 269 -3.63 6.18 -10.63
C PHE A 269 -4.60 6.48 -11.76
N TRP A 270 -5.26 5.47 -12.34
CA TRP A 270 -6.09 5.63 -13.54
C TRP A 270 -7.55 5.25 -13.34
N LEU A 271 -7.92 4.59 -12.23
CA LEU A 271 -9.30 4.16 -11.97
C LEU A 271 -10.32 5.31 -12.07
N PRO A 272 -10.09 6.51 -11.50
CA PRO A 272 -11.05 7.62 -11.65
C PRO A 272 -11.20 8.05 -13.12
N THR A 273 -10.10 8.06 -13.88
CA THR A 273 -10.13 8.38 -15.32
C THR A 273 -10.87 7.31 -16.11
N LEU A 274 -10.69 6.03 -15.79
CA LEU A 274 -11.38 4.93 -16.45
C LEU A 274 -12.90 5.01 -16.24
N ILE A 275 -13.35 5.39 -15.04
CA ILE A 275 -14.77 5.63 -14.76
C ILE A 275 -15.27 6.88 -15.49
N ARG A 276 -14.48 7.95 -15.56
CA ARG A 276 -14.83 9.14 -16.35
C ARG A 276 -15.03 8.80 -17.82
N ASN A 277 -14.09 8.05 -18.39
CA ASN A 277 -14.14 7.62 -19.79
C ASN A 277 -15.34 6.69 -20.06
N ALA A 278 -15.85 6.01 -19.04
CA ALA A 278 -17.08 5.21 -19.11
C ALA A 278 -18.38 6.02 -19.16
N GLY A 279 -18.30 7.36 -19.10
CA GLY A 279 -19.42 8.27 -19.30
C GLY A 279 -19.85 9.08 -18.07
N VAL A 280 -19.11 9.02 -16.96
CA VAL A 280 -19.43 9.79 -15.74
C VAL A 280 -18.65 11.10 -15.73
N SER A 281 -19.32 12.24 -15.68
CA SER A 281 -18.66 13.55 -15.70
C SER A 281 -18.46 14.17 -14.31
N ASP A 282 -19.37 13.92 -13.37
CA ASP A 282 -19.32 14.54 -12.05
C ASP A 282 -18.28 13.88 -11.13
N PRO A 283 -17.33 14.64 -10.53
CA PRO A 283 -16.29 14.11 -9.66
C PRO A 283 -16.82 13.33 -8.44
N LEU A 284 -17.93 13.77 -7.84
CA LEU A 284 -18.54 13.07 -6.71
C LEU A 284 -19.08 11.70 -7.14
N HIS A 285 -19.78 11.60 -8.27
CA HIS A 285 -20.22 10.32 -8.82
C HIS A 285 -19.03 9.42 -9.19
N ILE A 286 -17.98 9.95 -9.81
CA ILE A 286 -16.75 9.19 -10.08
C ILE A 286 -16.18 8.65 -8.75
N GLY A 287 -16.07 9.48 -7.73
CA GLY A 287 -15.62 9.10 -6.39
C GLY A 287 -16.43 7.96 -5.79
N LEU A 288 -17.77 8.06 -5.78
CA LEU A 288 -18.66 7.01 -5.30
C LEU A 288 -18.51 5.70 -6.09
N MET A 289 -18.34 5.78 -7.41
CA MET A 289 -18.17 4.60 -8.25
C MET A 289 -16.80 3.94 -8.06
N THR A 290 -15.74 4.70 -7.78
CA THR A 290 -14.43 4.12 -7.46
C THR A 290 -14.44 3.28 -6.19
N SER A 291 -15.33 3.59 -5.23
CA SER A 291 -15.47 2.79 -4.00
C SER A 291 -15.90 1.36 -4.26
N LEU A 292 -16.67 1.11 -5.33
CA LEU A 292 -17.22 -0.21 -5.62
C LEU A 292 -16.12 -1.23 -5.99
N PRO A 293 -15.19 -0.95 -6.94
CA PRO A 293 -14.03 -1.80 -7.18
C PRO A 293 -13.19 -2.07 -5.94
N TYR A 294 -12.92 -1.07 -5.11
CA TYR A 294 -12.15 -1.25 -3.87
C TYR A 294 -12.90 -2.12 -2.85
N LEU A 295 -14.21 -1.92 -2.69
CA LEU A 295 -15.04 -2.76 -1.82
C LEU A 295 -15.05 -4.21 -2.29
N CYS A 296 -15.27 -4.45 -3.58
CA CYS A 296 -15.18 -5.78 -4.18
C CYS A 296 -13.81 -6.41 -3.92
N ALA A 297 -12.74 -5.63 -4.05
CA ALA A 297 -11.40 -6.10 -3.76
C ALA A 297 -11.20 -6.49 -2.30
N ILE A 298 -11.71 -5.70 -1.33
CA ILE A 298 -11.66 -6.07 0.10
C ILE A 298 -12.35 -7.41 0.34
N VAL A 299 -13.55 -7.60 -0.20
CA VAL A 299 -14.33 -8.84 0.00
C VAL A 299 -13.58 -10.03 -0.60
N VAL A 300 -13.17 -9.94 -1.87
CA VAL A 300 -12.49 -11.04 -2.57
C VAL A 300 -11.15 -11.36 -1.93
N MET A 301 -10.39 -10.34 -1.53
CA MET A 301 -9.11 -10.49 -0.82
C MET A 301 -9.26 -11.27 0.49
N LEU A 302 -10.29 -10.96 1.29
CA LEU A 302 -10.55 -11.69 2.54
C LEU A 302 -10.99 -13.14 2.29
N LEU A 303 -11.81 -13.37 1.25
CA LEU A 303 -12.25 -14.71 0.86
C LEU A 303 -11.09 -15.55 0.31
N MET A 304 -10.25 -14.97 -0.53
CA MET A 304 -9.08 -15.63 -1.11
C MET A 304 -8.00 -15.90 -0.06
N GLY A 305 -7.80 -15.01 0.91
CA GLY A 305 -6.93 -15.26 2.07
C GLY A 305 -7.37 -16.50 2.84
N ARG A 306 -8.66 -16.57 3.21
CA ARG A 306 -9.24 -17.75 3.88
C ARG A 306 -9.14 -19.03 3.05
N SER A 307 -9.39 -18.92 1.74
CA SER A 307 -9.29 -20.06 0.83
C SER A 307 -7.84 -20.55 0.69
N GLY A 308 -6.89 -19.62 0.61
CA GLY A 308 -5.46 -19.90 0.53
C GLY A 308 -4.96 -20.63 1.78
N ASP A 309 -5.41 -20.21 2.97
CA ASP A 309 -5.11 -20.89 4.23
C ASP A 309 -5.72 -22.30 4.31
N LYS A 310 -6.94 -22.48 3.79
CA LYS A 310 -7.67 -23.76 3.82
C LYS A 310 -7.09 -24.79 2.85
N HIS A 311 -6.91 -24.41 1.58
CA HIS A 311 -6.49 -25.32 0.52
C HIS A 311 -4.96 -25.44 0.41
N ARG A 312 -4.24 -24.45 0.95
CA ARG A 312 -2.77 -24.37 0.90
C ARG A 312 -2.17 -24.41 -0.51
N GLU A 313 -2.98 -24.12 -1.53
CA GLU A 313 -2.59 -24.07 -2.94
C GLU A 313 -2.09 -22.67 -3.33
N ARG A 314 -0.95 -22.27 -2.75
CA ARG A 314 -0.41 -20.90 -2.86
C ARG A 314 -0.19 -20.46 -4.31
N ARG A 315 0.17 -21.40 -5.19
CA ARG A 315 0.39 -21.13 -6.62
C ARG A 315 -0.88 -20.68 -7.33
N TRP A 316 -1.97 -21.44 -7.20
CA TRP A 316 -3.24 -21.14 -7.88
C TRP A 316 -3.95 -19.93 -7.28
N HIS A 317 -3.82 -19.73 -5.97
CA HIS A 317 -4.33 -18.55 -5.27
C HIS A 317 -3.59 -17.26 -5.67
N LEU A 318 -2.46 -17.33 -6.38
CA LEU A 318 -1.82 -16.15 -6.98
C LEU A 318 -2.14 -16.03 -8.49
N VAL A 319 -2.04 -17.13 -9.24
CA VAL A 319 -2.29 -17.14 -10.69
C VAL A 319 -3.73 -16.74 -11.01
N GLY A 320 -4.72 -17.30 -10.31
CA GLY A 320 -6.13 -17.02 -10.56
C GLY A 320 -6.46 -15.53 -10.45
N PRO A 321 -6.13 -14.87 -9.33
CA PRO A 321 -6.31 -13.42 -9.19
C PRO A 321 -5.54 -12.57 -10.21
N MET A 322 -4.32 -12.97 -10.58
CA MET A 322 -3.57 -12.25 -11.64
C MET A 322 -4.28 -12.32 -13.00
N ILE A 323 -4.79 -13.50 -13.37
CA ILE A 323 -5.55 -13.68 -14.61
C ILE A 323 -6.87 -12.91 -14.55
N ALA A 324 -7.61 -12.99 -13.44
CA ALA A 324 -8.84 -12.23 -13.24
C ALA A 324 -8.58 -10.71 -13.35
N GLY A 325 -7.47 -10.25 -12.76
CA GLY A 325 -7.00 -8.87 -12.86
C GLY A 325 -6.75 -8.43 -14.31
N ALA A 326 -6.02 -9.24 -15.06
CA ALA A 326 -5.70 -9.01 -16.47
C ALA A 326 -6.96 -9.00 -17.35
N LEU A 327 -7.88 -9.95 -17.14
CA LEU A 327 -9.16 -10.00 -17.85
C LEU A 327 -10.02 -8.78 -17.51
N GLY A 328 -10.12 -8.39 -16.23
CA GLY A 328 -10.87 -7.22 -15.81
C GLY A 328 -10.37 -5.92 -16.47
N LEU A 329 -9.05 -5.72 -16.54
CA LEU A 329 -8.46 -4.55 -17.23
C LEU A 329 -8.76 -4.56 -18.73
N SER A 330 -8.62 -5.72 -19.39
CA SER A 330 -8.93 -5.86 -20.82
C SER A 330 -10.41 -5.61 -21.11
N LEU A 331 -11.31 -6.16 -20.29
CA LEU A 331 -12.75 -5.96 -20.43
C LEU A 331 -13.15 -4.50 -20.17
N ALA A 332 -12.53 -3.84 -19.18
CA ALA A 332 -12.75 -2.42 -18.94
C ALA A 332 -12.31 -1.55 -20.12
N ALA A 333 -11.21 -1.93 -20.80
CA ALA A 333 -10.76 -1.27 -22.02
C ALA A 333 -11.71 -1.50 -23.21
N LEU A 334 -12.28 -2.70 -23.34
CA LEU A 334 -13.25 -3.04 -24.41
C LEU A 334 -14.61 -2.41 -24.22
N PHE A 335 -15.10 -2.34 -22.98
CA PHE A 335 -16.45 -1.88 -22.64
C PHE A 335 -16.52 -0.40 -22.24
N GLY A 336 -15.51 0.40 -22.58
CA GLY A 336 -15.43 1.82 -22.21
C GLY A 336 -16.62 2.68 -22.64
N GLY A 337 -17.48 2.22 -23.55
CA GLY A 337 -18.73 2.92 -23.92
C GLY A 337 -19.96 2.55 -23.08
N ASN A 338 -19.86 1.55 -22.18
CA ASN A 338 -20.96 1.09 -21.34
C ASN A 338 -20.54 1.15 -19.86
N LEU A 339 -21.17 2.07 -19.12
CA LEU A 339 -20.84 2.34 -17.72
C LEU A 339 -20.92 1.09 -16.83
N LEU A 340 -22.01 0.32 -16.94
CA LEU A 340 -22.23 -0.85 -16.10
C LEU A 340 -21.15 -1.91 -16.35
N LEU A 341 -20.90 -2.24 -17.62
CA LEU A 341 -19.90 -3.24 -18.00
C LEU A 341 -18.48 -2.79 -17.64
N SER A 342 -18.15 -1.51 -17.84
CA SER A 342 -16.87 -0.94 -17.43
C SER A 342 -16.65 -1.09 -15.92
N VAL A 343 -17.63 -0.71 -15.11
CA VAL A 343 -17.52 -0.76 -13.64
C VAL A 343 -17.43 -2.21 -13.15
N LEU A 344 -18.24 -3.12 -13.68
CA LEU A 344 -18.13 -4.55 -13.35
C LEU A 344 -16.75 -5.12 -13.71
N SER A 345 -16.20 -4.71 -14.86
CA SER A 345 -14.86 -5.11 -15.30
C SER A 345 -13.76 -4.54 -14.39
N LEU A 346 -13.91 -3.29 -13.94
CA LEU A 346 -13.01 -2.66 -12.98
C LEU A 346 -13.09 -3.31 -11.59
N CYS A 347 -14.27 -3.77 -11.17
CA CYS A 347 -14.42 -4.57 -9.95
C CYS A 347 -13.65 -5.88 -10.05
N LEU A 348 -13.75 -6.59 -11.17
CA LEU A 348 -12.98 -7.80 -11.43
C LEU A 348 -11.47 -7.51 -11.44
N ALA A 349 -11.06 -6.41 -12.09
CA ALA A 349 -9.67 -5.98 -12.17
C ALA A 349 -9.08 -5.69 -10.78
N ALA A 350 -9.75 -4.84 -10.00
CA ALA A 350 -9.33 -4.45 -8.66
C ALA A 350 -9.30 -5.67 -7.72
N ALA A 351 -10.33 -6.53 -7.78
CA ALA A 351 -10.39 -7.73 -6.97
C ALA A 351 -9.26 -8.72 -7.27
N GLY A 352 -8.94 -8.94 -8.55
CA GLY A 352 -7.83 -9.80 -8.94
C GLY A 352 -6.47 -9.24 -8.53
N ILE A 353 -6.18 -7.99 -8.91
CA ILE A 353 -4.88 -7.36 -8.73
C ILE A 353 -4.54 -7.13 -7.25
N LEU A 354 -5.48 -6.59 -6.46
CA LEU A 354 -5.23 -6.29 -5.05
C LEU A 354 -5.15 -7.58 -4.21
N SER A 355 -5.94 -8.61 -4.56
CA SER A 355 -5.81 -9.93 -3.93
C SER A 355 -4.45 -10.56 -4.26
N ALA A 356 -4.02 -10.51 -5.52
CA ALA A 356 -2.70 -11.01 -5.93
C ALA A 356 -1.56 -10.33 -5.15
N SER A 357 -1.65 -9.01 -4.94
CA SER A 357 -0.62 -8.23 -4.22
C SER A 357 -0.40 -8.73 -2.80
N LEU A 358 -1.47 -9.11 -2.11
CA LEU A 358 -1.37 -9.61 -0.73
C LEU A 358 -1.02 -11.08 -0.67
N LEU A 359 -1.63 -11.90 -1.54
CA LEU A 359 -1.39 -13.34 -1.58
C LEU A 359 0.04 -13.66 -2.03
N PHE A 360 0.68 -12.78 -2.79
CA PHE A 360 2.08 -12.89 -3.17
C PHE A 360 3.00 -13.09 -1.97
N TRP A 361 2.76 -12.40 -0.85
CA TRP A 361 3.62 -12.45 0.34
C TRP A 361 3.62 -13.81 1.05
N MET A 362 2.77 -14.75 0.64
CA MET A 362 2.83 -16.14 1.05
C MET A 362 3.96 -16.94 0.36
N LEU A 363 4.50 -16.48 -0.78
CA LEU A 363 5.57 -17.16 -1.51
C LEU A 363 6.96 -16.96 -0.90
N PRO A 364 7.42 -15.72 -0.62
CA PRO A 364 8.77 -15.50 -0.08
C PRO A 364 8.96 -16.19 1.27
N THR A 365 7.91 -16.21 2.10
CA THR A 365 7.93 -16.87 3.41
C THR A 365 8.13 -18.38 3.32
N THR A 366 7.63 -19.04 2.26
CA THR A 366 7.90 -20.46 2.00
C THR A 366 9.23 -20.75 1.33
N LEU A 367 9.65 -19.89 0.40
CA LEU A 367 10.78 -20.20 -0.49
C LEU A 367 12.13 -19.71 0.04
N LEU A 368 12.13 -18.66 0.87
CA LEU A 368 13.35 -18.03 1.37
C LEU A 368 13.71 -18.42 2.82
N GLY A 369 12.86 -19.21 3.51
CA GLY A 369 13.07 -19.84 4.82
C GLY A 369 14.07 -19.20 5.81
N GLY A 370 13.59 -18.77 6.99
CA GLY A 370 14.45 -18.28 8.07
C GLY A 370 14.91 -16.83 7.91
N VAL A 371 16.13 -16.52 8.35
CA VAL A 371 16.71 -15.16 8.44
C VAL A 371 16.89 -14.49 7.06
N SER A 372 17.06 -15.29 6.00
CA SER A 372 17.15 -14.82 4.60
C SER A 372 15.81 -14.26 4.08
N ALA A 373 14.67 -14.63 4.71
CA ALA A 373 13.35 -14.22 4.26
C ALA A 373 13.06 -12.73 4.53
N ALA A 374 13.55 -12.15 5.63
CA ALA A 374 13.30 -10.74 5.94
C ALA A 374 14.06 -9.78 4.99
N ALA A 375 15.34 -10.08 4.73
CA ALA A 375 16.11 -9.40 3.69
C ALA A 375 15.50 -9.65 2.30
N GLY A 376 15.04 -10.88 2.05
CA GLY A 376 14.15 -11.32 0.97
C GLY A 376 13.05 -10.33 0.65
N ILE A 377 12.18 -10.19 1.64
CA ILE A 377 10.98 -9.37 1.59
C ILE A 377 11.32 -7.91 1.31
N ALA A 378 12.33 -7.36 1.99
CA ALA A 378 12.76 -5.99 1.78
C ALA A 378 13.29 -5.77 0.35
N GLY A 379 14.19 -6.65 -0.14
CA GLY A 379 14.74 -6.55 -1.49
C GLY A 379 13.68 -6.70 -2.59
N ILE A 380 12.75 -7.64 -2.43
CA ILE A 380 11.60 -7.83 -3.33
C ILE A 380 10.73 -6.57 -3.36
N ASN A 381 10.39 -6.02 -2.20
CA ASN A 381 9.54 -4.83 -2.11
C ASN A 381 10.21 -3.61 -2.75
N SER A 382 11.48 -3.35 -2.46
CA SER A 382 12.18 -2.18 -3.00
C SER A 382 12.33 -2.27 -4.53
N PHE A 383 12.64 -3.45 -5.09
CA PHE A 383 12.68 -3.61 -6.55
C PHE A 383 11.28 -3.51 -7.19
N ALA A 384 10.28 -4.17 -6.61
CA ALA A 384 8.93 -4.14 -7.16
C ALA A 384 8.28 -2.75 -7.12
N ASN A 385 8.64 -1.89 -6.16
CA ASN A 385 8.16 -0.51 -6.12
C ASN A 385 8.64 0.34 -7.32
N LEU A 386 9.69 -0.08 -8.04
CA LEU A 386 10.05 0.56 -9.31
C LEU A 386 8.93 0.42 -10.37
N ALA A 387 8.07 -0.59 -10.24
CA ALA A 387 6.87 -0.69 -11.06
C ALA A 387 5.91 0.51 -10.87
N GLY A 388 5.96 1.16 -9.71
CA GLY A 388 5.24 2.40 -9.44
C GLY A 388 5.75 3.58 -10.26
N PHE A 389 7.02 3.59 -10.68
CA PHE A 389 7.51 4.53 -11.68
C PHE A 389 7.08 4.13 -13.09
N CYS A 390 7.34 2.87 -13.46
CA CYS A 390 7.11 2.38 -14.82
C CYS A 390 5.62 2.38 -15.22
N SER A 391 4.72 2.00 -14.32
CA SER A 391 3.28 1.85 -14.61
C SER A 391 2.63 3.17 -15.08
N PRO A 392 2.56 4.23 -14.27
CA PRO A 392 1.91 5.48 -14.69
C PRO A 392 2.66 6.16 -15.84
N TYR A 393 4.00 6.09 -15.90
CA TYR A 393 4.77 6.67 -16.99
C TYR A 393 4.47 6.02 -18.34
N LEU A 394 4.50 4.68 -18.42
CA LEU A 394 4.23 3.95 -19.66
C LEU A 394 2.78 4.14 -20.12
N ILE A 395 1.81 4.08 -19.20
CA ILE A 395 0.40 4.34 -19.54
C ILE A 395 0.24 5.77 -20.06
N GLY A 396 0.85 6.76 -19.40
CA GLY A 396 0.79 8.16 -19.80
C GLY A 396 1.42 8.44 -21.17
N TRP A 397 2.60 7.88 -21.40
CA TRP A 397 3.32 8.00 -22.67
C TRP A 397 2.55 7.35 -23.83
N ILE A 398 2.07 6.12 -23.64
CA ILE A 398 1.25 5.42 -24.64
C ILE A 398 -0.03 6.20 -24.92
N THR A 399 -0.73 6.67 -23.89
CA THR A 399 -1.99 7.41 -24.07
C THR A 399 -1.76 8.71 -24.83
N THR A 400 -0.67 9.43 -24.56
CA THR A 400 -0.34 10.69 -25.27
C THR A 400 0.03 10.45 -26.73
N THR A 401 0.79 9.40 -27.02
CA THR A 401 1.30 9.10 -28.37
C THR A 401 0.26 8.44 -29.27
N THR A 402 -0.60 7.60 -28.70
CA THR A 402 -1.60 6.83 -29.46
C THR A 402 -3.01 7.43 -29.39
N GLY A 403 -3.28 8.32 -28.44
CA GLY A 403 -4.61 8.85 -28.15
C GLY A 403 -5.54 7.83 -27.47
N SER A 404 -5.09 6.61 -27.15
CA SER A 404 -5.93 5.54 -26.60
C SER A 404 -5.44 5.02 -25.25
N SER A 405 -6.25 5.23 -24.20
CA SER A 405 -5.99 4.66 -22.87
C SER A 405 -6.10 3.13 -22.84
N ALA A 406 -6.80 2.53 -23.80
CA ALA A 406 -6.98 1.08 -23.89
C ALA A 406 -5.65 0.35 -24.14
N ILE A 407 -4.77 0.92 -24.97
CA ILE A 407 -3.47 0.31 -25.28
C ILE A 407 -2.59 0.22 -24.04
N GLY A 408 -2.62 1.26 -23.19
CA GLY A 408 -1.94 1.24 -21.89
C GLY A 408 -2.47 0.12 -20.99
N MET A 409 -3.78 -0.12 -20.96
CA MET A 409 -4.37 -1.21 -20.19
C MET A 409 -3.98 -2.60 -20.73
N TYR A 410 -3.95 -2.78 -22.06
CA TYR A 410 -3.51 -4.04 -22.66
C TYR A 410 -2.04 -4.37 -22.39
N LEU A 411 -1.17 -3.34 -22.30
CA LEU A 411 0.21 -3.54 -21.86
C LEU A 411 0.24 -4.14 -20.43
N ILE A 412 -0.53 -3.58 -19.51
CA ILE A 412 -0.61 -4.07 -18.12
C ILE A 412 -1.20 -5.49 -18.07
N THR A 413 -2.22 -5.78 -18.88
CA THR A 413 -2.75 -7.13 -19.06
C THR A 413 -1.64 -8.11 -19.46
N GLY A 414 -0.81 -7.75 -20.46
CA GLY A 414 0.31 -8.58 -20.89
C GLY A 414 1.32 -8.81 -19.76
N VAL A 415 1.66 -7.77 -19.00
CA VAL A 415 2.56 -7.87 -17.84
C VAL A 415 1.98 -8.80 -16.76
N LEU A 416 0.68 -8.73 -16.47
CA LEU A 416 0.03 -9.62 -15.50
C LEU A 416 0.02 -11.08 -15.98
N PHE A 417 -0.18 -11.35 -17.27
CA PHE A 417 -0.07 -12.69 -17.82
C PHE A 417 1.36 -13.23 -17.75
N ILE A 418 2.38 -12.40 -18.02
CA ILE A 418 3.79 -12.76 -17.84
C ILE A 418 4.05 -13.11 -16.38
N GLY A 419 3.57 -12.28 -15.43
CA GLY A 419 3.71 -12.56 -14.01
C GLY A 419 3.03 -13.88 -13.60
N ALA A 420 1.82 -14.15 -14.09
CA ALA A 420 1.10 -15.41 -13.84
C ALA A 420 1.89 -16.61 -14.40
N TYR A 421 2.44 -16.48 -15.62
CA TYR A 421 3.32 -17.49 -16.20
C TYR A 421 4.57 -17.75 -15.36
N LEU A 422 5.23 -16.69 -14.85
CA LEU A 422 6.39 -16.82 -13.96
C LEU A 422 6.04 -17.55 -12.66
N VAL A 423 4.85 -17.31 -12.08
CA VAL A 423 4.36 -18.08 -10.93
C VAL A 423 4.19 -19.55 -11.27
N LEU A 424 3.69 -19.87 -12.48
CA LEU A 424 3.55 -21.26 -12.94
C LEU A 424 4.90 -21.98 -13.11
N ARG A 425 6.01 -21.25 -13.26
CA ARG A 425 7.36 -21.82 -13.31
C ARG A 425 7.90 -22.25 -11.95
N ILE A 426 7.25 -21.84 -10.85
CA ILE A 426 7.63 -22.27 -9.50
C ILE A 426 7.08 -23.70 -9.26
N PRO A 427 7.93 -24.68 -8.89
CA PRO A 427 7.49 -26.06 -8.67
C PRO A 427 6.40 -26.14 -7.59
N ALA A 428 5.25 -26.74 -7.91
CA ALA A 428 4.10 -26.78 -6.99
C ALA A 428 4.46 -27.40 -5.62
N ALA A 429 5.28 -28.46 -5.62
CA ALA A 429 5.74 -29.15 -4.41
C ALA A 429 6.58 -28.28 -3.45
N SER A 430 7.13 -27.16 -3.95
CA SER A 430 7.93 -26.22 -3.13
C SER A 430 7.09 -25.18 -2.39
N VAL A 431 5.82 -25.01 -2.77
CA VAL A 431 5.00 -23.87 -2.30
C VAL A 431 3.65 -24.30 -1.74
N ASN A 432 3.05 -25.37 -2.27
CA ASN A 432 1.75 -25.86 -1.82
C ASN A 432 1.95 -26.72 -0.57
N ARG A 433 1.90 -26.11 0.62
CA ARG A 433 2.11 -26.74 1.93
C ARG A 433 1.32 -26.11 3.06
#